data_AF-A0A7J8Y4M8-F1
#
_entry.id   AF-A0A7J8Y4M8-F1
#
_cell.length_a   1.000
_cell.length_b   1.000
_cell.length_c   1.000
_cell.angle_alpha   90.00
_cell.angle_beta   90.00
_cell.angle_gamma   90.00
#
_symmetry.space_group_name_H-M   'P 1'
#
loop_
_entity.id
_entity.type
_entity.pdbx_description
1 polymer ?
#
loop_
_entity_poly.entity_id
_entity_poly.type
_entity_poly.pdbx_seq_one_letter_code
_entity_poly.pdbx_strand_id
1 'polypeptide(L)'
;GYDGAKADIWSCGVILYALLAGFLPFQHSNLMELYRKISRGEFKCPHWFSPQVRKLLSWILEPNPIQRITVAKLMENCWFRKGYKHIDIPPPSPQPRTLDSLITDHSSGSWEPRSPVRPSYFNAFDIISLSQGLNLSGLFEKDLNQRDCSRFTTRKPASDIVSKFEQIAQTESFSIKNKDGKVKLQGSKEGRKGQLGIDAEIFEVTPSFYVVELKKTAGDTLEYKNFCNKELKPSLKDIVWAWQGSNNYTQSLV
;
A
#
# COMPACT_ATOMS: atom_id res chain seq x y z
N GLY A 1 -9.39 -3.74 31.00
CA GLY A 1 -9.63 -4.06 29.58
C GLY A 1 -8.37 -3.76 28.78
N TYR A 2 -8.21 -4.37 27.61
CA TYR A 2 -7.13 -4.09 26.67
C TYR A 2 -7.32 -2.73 26.00
N ASP A 3 -6.25 -1.93 25.89
CA ASP A 3 -6.22 -0.67 25.14
C ASP A 3 -5.16 -0.79 24.04
N GLY A 4 -5.64 -0.97 22.80
CA GLY A 4 -4.77 -1.17 21.64
C GLY A 4 -3.86 0.02 21.34
N ALA A 5 -4.38 1.24 21.47
CA ALA A 5 -3.59 2.44 21.22
C ALA A 5 -2.40 2.55 22.20
N LYS A 6 -2.61 2.19 23.46
CA LYS A 6 -1.53 2.14 24.45
C LYS A 6 -0.54 1.02 24.17
N ALA A 7 -1.01 -0.15 23.72
CA ALA A 7 -0.16 -1.26 23.33
C ALA A 7 0.71 -0.93 22.11
N ASP A 8 0.16 -0.21 21.12
CA ASP A 8 0.91 0.23 19.94
C ASP A 8 2.01 1.24 20.30
N ILE A 9 1.73 2.20 21.20
CA ILE A 9 2.74 3.14 21.70
C ILE A 9 3.91 2.40 22.34
N TRP A 10 3.65 1.36 23.14
CA TRP A 10 4.69 0.52 23.73
C TRP A 10 5.54 -0.16 22.65
N SER A 11 4.89 -0.78 21.67
CA SER A 11 5.56 -1.45 20.55
C SER A 11 6.42 -0.48 19.73
N CYS A 12 5.91 0.71 19.44
CA CYS A 12 6.67 1.80 18.82
C CYS A 12 7.90 2.21 19.67
N GLY A 13 7.79 2.21 20.99
CA GLY A 13 8.93 2.46 21.89
C GLY A 13 10.02 1.40 21.79
N VAL A 14 9.63 0.12 21.71
CA VAL A 14 10.56 -1.00 21.53
C VAL A 14 11.28 -0.88 20.18
N ILE A 15 10.55 -0.56 19.11
CA ILE A 15 11.12 -0.36 17.77
C ILE A 15 12.06 0.86 17.76
N LEU A 16 11.63 1.99 18.32
CA LEU A 16 12.45 3.20 18.41
C LEU A 16 13.75 2.92 19.16
N TYR A 17 13.69 2.22 20.29
CA TYR A 17 14.87 1.80 21.02
C TYR A 17 15.78 0.96 20.12
N ALA A 18 15.24 -0.05 19.43
CA ALA A 18 16.02 -0.94 18.57
C ALA A 18 16.70 -0.19 17.41
N LEU A 19 16.02 0.77 16.79
CA LEU A 19 16.59 1.61 15.74
C LEU A 19 17.76 2.48 16.23
N LEU A 20 17.70 2.95 17.48
CA LEU A 20 18.73 3.82 18.06
C LEU A 20 19.89 3.05 18.71
N ALA A 21 19.61 1.88 19.28
CA ALA A 21 20.59 1.09 20.03
C ALA A 21 21.22 -0.05 19.21
N GLY A 22 20.52 -0.57 18.19
CA GLY A 22 20.90 -1.77 17.44
C GLY A 22 20.56 -3.09 18.15
N PHE A 23 19.85 -3.04 19.28
CA PHE A 23 19.42 -4.21 20.06
C PHE A 23 18.13 -3.91 20.83
N LEU A 24 17.46 -4.93 21.38
CA LEU A 24 16.17 -4.77 22.05
C LEU A 24 16.30 -4.22 23.49
N PRO A 25 15.35 -3.41 23.98
CA PRO A 25 15.37 -2.88 25.35
C PRO A 25 15.20 -3.98 26.41
N PHE A 26 14.48 -5.05 26.07
CA PHE A 26 14.19 -6.17 26.96
C PHE A 26 14.71 -7.47 26.33
N GLN A 27 15.75 -8.05 26.90
CA GLN A 27 16.27 -9.37 26.55
C GLN A 27 16.75 -10.10 27.80
N HIS A 28 16.49 -11.40 27.84
CA HIS A 28 16.99 -12.31 28.87
C HIS A 28 16.90 -13.76 28.37
N SER A 29 17.80 -14.64 28.82
CA SER A 29 17.78 -16.07 28.49
C SER A 29 16.64 -16.82 29.18
N ASN A 30 16.36 -16.45 30.43
CA ASN A 30 15.20 -16.93 31.18
C ASN A 30 13.95 -16.09 30.85
N LEU A 31 12.86 -16.77 30.46
CA LEU A 31 11.60 -16.16 30.05
C LEU A 31 10.86 -15.44 31.20
N MET A 32 10.87 -15.97 32.43
CA MET A 32 10.27 -15.30 33.59
C MET A 32 10.96 -13.99 33.89
N GLU A 33 12.30 -13.97 33.78
CA GLU A 33 13.10 -12.77 33.97
C GLU A 33 12.86 -11.72 32.87
N LEU A 34 12.68 -12.16 31.63
CA LEU A 34 12.25 -11.29 30.53
C LEU A 34 10.88 -10.66 30.84
N TYR A 35 9.89 -11.45 31.23
CA TYR A 35 8.57 -10.93 31.59
C TYR A 35 8.60 -10.01 32.80
N ARG A 36 9.46 -10.29 33.79
CA ARG A 36 9.69 -9.42 34.95
C ARG A 36 10.25 -8.06 34.53
N LYS A 37 11.22 -8.04 33.62
CA LYS A 37 11.75 -6.78 33.07
C LYS A 37 10.71 -6.00 32.30
N ILE A 38 9.93 -6.69 31.45
CA ILE A 38 8.85 -6.08 30.66
C ILE A 38 7.78 -5.47 31.58
N SER A 39 7.31 -6.24 32.58
CA SER A 39 6.25 -5.79 33.48
C SER A 39 6.68 -4.62 34.38
N ARG A 40 7.98 -4.52 34.69
CA ARG A 40 8.55 -3.41 35.45
C ARG A 40 9.04 -2.25 34.59
N GLY A 41 9.10 -2.41 33.27
CA GLY A 41 9.72 -1.41 32.38
C GLY A 41 11.21 -1.21 32.67
N GLU A 42 11.91 -2.23 33.15
CA GLU A 42 13.34 -2.15 33.46
C GLU A 42 14.18 -2.35 32.18
N PHE A 43 14.63 -1.26 31.60
CA PHE A 43 15.58 -1.25 30.48
C PHE A 43 16.74 -0.28 30.74
N LYS A 44 17.89 -0.53 30.11
CA LYS A 44 19.08 0.32 30.23
C LYS A 44 19.29 1.08 28.93
N CYS A 45 19.45 2.39 29.00
CA CYS A 45 19.79 3.19 27.82
C CYS A 45 21.32 3.21 27.59
N PRO A 46 21.81 2.97 26.36
CA PRO A 46 23.24 3.08 26.03
C PRO A 46 23.81 4.47 26.31
N HIS A 47 25.11 4.60 26.54
CA HIS A 47 25.73 5.88 26.90
C HIS A 47 25.58 6.97 25.81
N TRP A 48 25.52 6.58 24.53
CA TRP A 48 25.32 7.52 23.41
C TRP A 48 23.90 8.08 23.28
N PHE A 49 22.92 7.60 24.07
CA PHE A 49 21.59 8.19 24.06
C PHE A 49 21.62 9.56 24.71
N SER A 50 21.10 10.56 23.99
CA SER A 50 20.93 11.90 24.53
C SER A 50 19.92 11.91 25.68
N PRO A 51 20.02 12.85 26.64
CA PRO A 51 19.08 12.94 27.75
C PRO A 51 17.61 13.06 27.28
N GLN A 52 17.38 13.73 26.15
CA GLN A 52 16.03 13.89 25.60
C GLN A 52 15.42 12.56 25.14
N VAL A 53 16.20 11.71 24.45
CA VAL A 53 15.76 10.37 24.03
C VAL A 53 15.45 9.49 25.23
N ARG A 54 16.34 9.47 26.23
CA ARG A 54 16.15 8.65 27.45
C ARG A 54 14.85 9.00 28.15
N LYS A 55 14.60 10.31 28.30
CA LYS A 55 13.35 10.82 28.89
C LYS A 55 12.13 10.44 28.06
N LEU A 56 12.21 10.59 26.73
CA LEU A 56 11.14 10.17 25.83
C LEU A 56 10.82 8.67 25.95
N LEU A 57 11.85 7.82 25.90
CA LEU A 57 11.69 6.36 26.04
C LEU A 57 11.10 5.99 27.40
N SER A 58 11.46 6.67 28.48
CA SER A 58 10.86 6.42 29.80
C SER A 58 9.35 6.70 29.84
N TRP A 59 8.86 7.65 29.03
CA TRP A 59 7.42 7.93 28.91
C TRP A 59 6.68 7.00 27.96
N ILE A 60 7.35 6.50 26.92
CA ILE A 60 6.79 5.54 25.95
C ILE A 60 6.72 4.14 26.56
N LEU A 61 7.80 3.70 27.20
CA LEU A 61 7.95 2.38 27.85
C LEU A 61 7.50 2.40 29.32
N GLU A 62 6.54 3.26 29.65
CA GLU A 62 5.88 3.31 30.96
C GLU A 62 4.96 2.08 31.11
N PRO A 63 5.22 1.19 32.09
CA PRO A 63 4.42 -0.03 32.28
C PRO A 63 2.96 0.25 32.56
N ASN A 64 2.65 1.32 33.29
CA ASN A 64 1.27 1.69 33.57
C ASN A 64 0.62 2.36 32.34
N PRO A 65 -0.35 1.72 31.65
CA PRO A 65 -0.94 2.27 30.43
C PRO A 65 -1.65 3.62 30.63
N ILE A 66 -2.13 3.90 31.86
CA ILE A 66 -2.77 5.16 32.20
C ILE A 66 -1.74 6.30 32.23
N GLN A 67 -0.54 6.03 32.75
CA GLN A 67 0.55 7.00 32.85
C GLN A 67 1.38 7.11 31.55
N ARG A 68 1.32 6.07 30.70
CA ARG A 68 1.99 6.04 29.40
C ARG A 68 1.59 7.23 28.52
N ILE A 69 2.58 7.84 27.87
CA ILE A 69 2.38 8.99 26.98
C ILE A 69 1.33 8.68 25.90
N THR A 70 0.59 9.70 25.47
CA THR A 70 -0.35 9.60 24.34
C THR A 70 0.33 10.05 23.05
N VAL A 71 -0.18 9.64 21.89
CA VAL A 71 0.36 10.08 20.59
C VAL A 71 0.36 11.61 20.47
N ALA A 72 -0.72 12.28 20.90
CA ALA A 72 -0.80 13.74 20.89
C ALA A 72 0.38 14.39 21.67
N LYS A 73 0.64 13.93 22.91
CA LYS A 73 1.76 14.42 23.72
C LYS A 73 3.12 14.01 23.15
N LEU A 74 3.22 12.85 22.50
CA LEU A 74 4.43 12.40 21.83
C LEU A 74 4.80 13.33 20.68
N MET A 75 3.83 13.74 19.86
CA MET A 75 4.03 14.67 18.73
C MET A 75 4.42 16.09 19.16
N GLU A 76 4.14 16.44 20.41
CA GLU A 76 4.58 17.70 21.04
C GLU A 76 6.01 17.64 21.60
N ASN A 77 6.59 16.45 21.74
CA ASN A 77 7.90 16.26 22.35
C ASN A 77 9.02 16.94 21.55
N CYS A 78 9.92 17.65 22.25
CA CYS A 78 11.02 18.39 21.62
C CYS A 78 12.01 17.50 20.85
N TRP A 79 12.25 16.27 21.30
CA TRP A 79 13.08 15.32 20.55
C TRP A 79 12.37 14.86 19.28
N PHE A 80 11.08 14.52 19.38
CA PHE A 80 10.27 14.07 18.24
C PHE A 80 10.15 15.16 17.17
N ARG A 81 9.94 16.42 17.57
CA ARG A 81 9.80 17.54 16.64
C ARG A 81 11.08 17.91 15.90
N LYS A 82 12.25 17.47 16.37
CA LYS A 82 13.53 17.84 15.74
C LYS A 82 13.65 17.21 14.36
N GLY A 83 13.50 18.05 13.32
CA GLY A 83 13.56 17.60 11.92
C GLY A 83 12.27 16.97 11.41
N TYR A 84 11.20 16.95 12.21
CA TYR A 84 9.89 16.50 11.76
C TYR A 84 9.32 17.49 10.75
N LYS A 85 9.05 17.02 9.54
CA LYS A 85 8.29 17.74 8.52
C LYS A 85 6.94 17.06 8.42
N HIS A 86 5.86 17.82 8.61
CA HIS A 86 4.52 17.29 8.35
C HIS A 86 4.48 16.84 6.90
N ILE A 87 4.23 15.55 6.68
CA ILE A 87 3.94 15.05 5.34
C ILE A 87 2.45 15.28 5.19
N ASP A 88 2.06 16.17 4.28
CA ASP A 88 0.67 16.34 3.89
C ASP A 88 0.26 15.08 3.13
N ILE A 89 -0.10 14.04 3.88
CA ILE A 89 -0.70 12.83 3.31
C ILE A 89 -2.11 13.27 2.88
N PRO A 90 -2.44 13.24 1.57
CA PRO A 90 -3.82 13.44 1.15
C PRO A 90 -4.69 12.46 1.93
N PRO A 91 -5.87 12.88 2.42
CA PRO A 91 -6.71 12.00 3.23
C PRO A 91 -6.83 10.64 2.55
N PRO A 92 -6.58 9.52 3.27
CA PRO A 92 -6.64 8.20 2.68
C PRO A 92 -7.97 8.10 1.95
N SER A 93 -7.92 7.80 0.65
CA SER A 93 -9.15 7.60 -0.10
C SER A 93 -9.94 6.54 0.66
N PRO A 94 -11.12 6.86 1.19
CA PRO A 94 -11.85 5.96 2.07
C PRO A 94 -11.97 4.57 1.47
N GLN A 95 -11.60 3.56 2.31
CA GLN A 95 -11.90 2.11 2.31
C GLN A 95 -12.68 1.62 1.09
N PRO A 96 -12.35 0.45 0.49
CA PRO A 96 -12.79 0.02 -0.85
C PRO A 96 -14.28 0.31 -1.06
N ARG A 97 -14.56 1.50 -1.57
CA ARG A 97 -15.91 1.94 -1.82
C ARG A 97 -16.36 1.11 -3.00
N THR A 98 -17.33 0.23 -2.79
CA THR A 98 -18.06 -0.36 -3.90
C THR A 98 -18.51 0.80 -4.78
N LEU A 99 -18.04 0.80 -6.03
CA LEU A 99 -18.10 1.94 -6.92
C LEU A 99 -19.53 2.35 -7.30
N ASP A 100 -20.50 1.51 -6.98
CA ASP A 100 -21.93 1.77 -7.15
C ASP A 100 -22.43 2.98 -6.36
N SER A 101 -21.76 3.37 -5.26
CA SER A 101 -22.21 4.50 -4.43
C SER A 101 -21.96 5.88 -5.04
N LEU A 102 -21.28 5.99 -6.19
CA LEU A 102 -20.97 7.27 -6.83
C LEU A 102 -21.89 7.61 -8.02
N ILE A 103 -22.88 6.77 -8.35
CA ILE A 103 -23.72 6.95 -9.55
C ILE A 103 -25.19 7.29 -9.21
N THR A 104 -25.58 7.39 -7.94
CA THR A 104 -26.90 7.91 -7.58
C THR A 104 -26.96 9.42 -7.44
N ASP A 105 -26.16 10.16 -8.21
CA ASP A 105 -26.32 11.62 -8.32
C ASP A 105 -26.61 12.01 -9.77
N HIS A 106 -27.90 12.08 -10.06
CA HIS A 106 -28.42 12.68 -11.28
C HIS A 106 -28.14 14.18 -11.24
N SER A 107 -27.06 14.62 -11.89
CA SER A 107 -26.86 16.03 -12.20
C SER A 107 -26.20 16.18 -13.56
N SER A 108 -27.04 16.55 -14.52
CA SER A 108 -26.65 17.08 -15.83
C SER A 108 -25.86 18.39 -15.67
N GLY A 109 -24.64 18.47 -16.19
CA GLY A 109 -23.92 19.74 -16.25
C GLY A 109 -22.48 19.64 -16.77
N SER A 110 -22.27 20.21 -17.96
CA SER A 110 -21.04 20.75 -18.57
C SER A 110 -19.66 20.18 -18.20
N TRP A 111 -18.94 19.75 -19.24
CA TRP A 111 -17.58 19.21 -19.22
C TRP A 111 -16.55 20.35 -19.25
N GLU A 112 -15.64 20.39 -18.27
CA GLU A 112 -14.43 21.25 -18.30
C GLU A 112 -13.14 20.43 -18.52
N PRO A 113 -12.04 21.04 -19.02
CA PRO A 113 -10.91 20.34 -19.63
C PRO A 113 -10.05 19.55 -18.64
N ARG A 114 -9.53 18.41 -19.13
CA ARG A 114 -8.55 17.47 -18.53
C ARG A 114 -7.78 18.04 -17.34
N SER A 115 -8.22 17.68 -16.14
CA SER A 115 -7.47 17.89 -14.90
C SER A 115 -6.18 17.06 -14.88
N PRO A 116 -5.11 17.52 -14.19
CA PRO A 116 -3.89 16.74 -14.03
C PRO A 116 -4.20 15.42 -13.32
N VAL A 117 -3.73 14.30 -13.87
CA VAL A 117 -3.83 12.98 -13.23
C VAL A 117 -3.15 13.05 -11.86
N ARG A 118 -3.90 12.84 -10.77
CA ARG A 118 -3.37 12.77 -9.40
C ARG A 118 -3.55 11.35 -8.86
N PRO A 119 -2.54 10.47 -9.01
CA PRO A 119 -2.58 9.14 -8.40
C PRO A 119 -2.69 9.21 -6.88
N SER A 120 -3.36 8.23 -6.29
CA SER A 120 -3.33 8.03 -4.83
C SER A 120 -1.92 7.63 -4.39
N TYR A 121 -1.50 8.08 -3.20
CA TYR A 121 -0.23 7.61 -2.62
C TYR A 121 -0.34 6.16 -2.17
N PHE A 122 0.72 5.38 -2.45
CA PHE A 122 0.91 4.03 -1.99
C PHE A 122 1.88 4.02 -0.80
N ASN A 123 1.35 3.85 0.40
CA ASN A 123 2.17 3.95 1.60
C ASN A 123 2.88 2.62 1.93
N ALA A 124 3.77 2.65 2.92
CA ALA A 124 4.52 1.47 3.33
C ALA A 124 3.63 0.33 3.86
N PHE A 125 2.52 0.63 4.55
CA PHE A 125 1.56 -0.40 4.98
C PHE A 125 0.86 -1.04 3.79
N ASP A 126 0.52 -0.27 2.77
CA ASP A 126 -0.07 -0.81 1.54
C ASP A 126 0.93 -1.79 0.89
N ILE A 127 2.20 -1.40 0.75
CA ILE A 127 3.27 -2.28 0.20
C ILE A 127 3.44 -3.54 1.06
N ILE A 128 3.50 -3.40 2.38
CA ILE A 128 3.68 -4.52 3.32
C ILE A 128 2.51 -5.48 3.24
N SER A 129 1.27 -4.97 3.15
CA SER A 129 0.06 -5.79 3.03
C SER A 129 0.05 -6.66 1.77
N LEU A 130 0.79 -6.23 0.72
CA LEU A 130 0.94 -6.97 -0.52
C LEU A 130 2.07 -8.01 -0.52
N SER A 131 2.94 -8.01 0.50
CA SER A 131 4.04 -8.98 0.58
C SER A 131 3.49 -10.41 0.70
N GLN A 132 4.12 -11.38 0.02
CA GLN A 132 3.60 -12.75 -0.07
C GLN A 132 3.30 -13.41 1.28
N GLY A 133 4.04 -13.04 2.33
CA GLY A 133 3.85 -13.58 3.69
C GLY A 133 2.78 -12.87 4.53
N LEU A 134 2.28 -11.69 4.11
CA LEU A 134 1.28 -10.91 4.84
C LEU A 134 0.00 -10.67 4.00
N ASN A 135 0.01 -11.10 2.74
CA ASN A 135 -1.12 -10.96 1.84
C ASN A 135 -2.24 -11.93 2.22
N LEU A 136 -3.26 -11.38 2.89
CA LEU A 136 -4.45 -12.12 3.31
C LEU A 136 -5.50 -12.26 2.20
N SER A 137 -5.25 -11.75 0.98
CA SER A 137 -6.24 -11.81 -0.09
C SER A 137 -6.63 -13.26 -0.42
N GLY A 138 -5.73 -14.22 -0.23
CA GLY A 138 -6.04 -15.65 -0.41
C GLY A 138 -7.11 -16.20 0.53
N LEU A 139 -7.39 -15.53 1.65
CA LEU A 139 -8.44 -15.92 2.59
C LEU A 139 -9.83 -15.41 2.15
N PHE A 140 -9.88 -14.33 1.37
CA PHE A 140 -11.12 -13.61 1.03
C PHE A 140 -11.44 -13.61 -0.48
N GLU A 141 -10.46 -13.85 -1.34
CA GLU A 141 -10.64 -13.94 -2.80
C GLU A 141 -11.19 -15.32 -3.18
N LYS A 142 -12.39 -15.32 -3.74
CA LYS A 142 -13.06 -16.55 -4.22
C LYS A 142 -12.41 -17.17 -5.45
N ASP A 143 -11.47 -16.49 -6.10
CA ASP A 143 -11.02 -16.81 -7.45
C ASP A 143 -9.50 -16.56 -7.62
N LEU A 144 -8.68 -17.45 -7.03
CA LEU A 144 -7.20 -17.40 -7.06
C LEU A 144 -6.61 -17.32 -8.49
N ASN A 145 -7.39 -17.70 -9.49
CA ASN A 145 -7.02 -17.69 -10.89
C ASN A 145 -6.91 -16.28 -11.49
N GLN A 146 -7.40 -15.22 -10.84
CA GLN A 146 -7.35 -13.84 -11.39
C GLN A 146 -6.01 -13.12 -11.18
N ARG A 147 -5.03 -13.74 -10.50
CA ARG A 147 -3.75 -13.10 -10.13
C ARG A 147 -2.77 -12.90 -11.28
N ASP A 148 -2.96 -13.56 -12.42
CA ASP A 148 -2.08 -13.37 -13.57
C ASP A 148 -2.20 -11.92 -14.07
N CYS A 149 -1.09 -11.18 -14.04
CA CYS A 149 -1.02 -9.78 -14.48
C CYS A 149 -1.77 -8.80 -13.58
N SER A 150 -2.05 -9.13 -12.32
CA SER A 150 -2.78 -8.23 -11.42
C SER A 150 -2.01 -6.98 -11.03
N ARG A 151 -0.68 -6.95 -11.18
CA ARG A 151 0.11 -5.78 -10.77
C ARG A 151 1.47 -5.68 -11.46
N PHE A 152 1.89 -4.45 -11.73
CA PHE A 152 3.27 -4.17 -12.15
C PHE A 152 3.79 -2.86 -11.54
N THR A 153 5.10 -2.67 -11.62
CA THR A 153 5.78 -1.44 -11.22
C THR A 153 6.37 -0.73 -12.43
N THR A 154 6.48 0.60 -12.35
CA THR A 154 7.03 1.43 -13.42
C THR A 154 7.73 2.66 -12.87
N ARG A 155 8.69 3.18 -13.63
CA ARG A 155 9.35 4.48 -13.38
C ARG A 155 8.84 5.57 -14.31
N LYS A 156 7.85 5.27 -15.16
CA LYS A 156 7.24 6.23 -16.06
C LYS A 156 6.20 7.05 -15.30
N PRO A 157 6.08 8.36 -15.57
CA PRO A 157 5.04 9.21 -14.98
C PRO A 157 3.63 8.67 -15.25
N ALA A 158 2.68 9.03 -14.37
CA ALA A 158 1.29 8.60 -14.50
C ALA A 158 0.64 8.95 -15.86
N SER A 159 1.03 10.08 -16.46
CA SER A 159 0.59 10.47 -17.82
C SER A 159 0.94 9.42 -18.86
N ASP A 160 2.19 8.94 -18.85
CA ASP A 160 2.69 7.97 -19.82
C ASP A 160 2.00 6.63 -19.67
N ILE A 161 1.72 6.23 -18.42
CA ILE A 161 0.96 5.01 -18.10
C ILE A 161 -0.45 5.11 -18.69
N VAL A 162 -1.16 6.22 -18.44
CA VAL A 162 -2.52 6.44 -18.96
C VAL A 162 -2.52 6.47 -20.48
N SER A 163 -1.55 7.16 -21.11
CA SER A 163 -1.43 7.19 -22.57
C SER A 163 -1.17 5.80 -23.16
N LYS A 164 -0.45 4.92 -22.46
CA LYS A 164 -0.32 3.51 -22.89
C LYS A 164 -1.63 2.75 -22.83
N PHE A 165 -2.42 2.92 -21.77
CA PHE A 165 -3.75 2.31 -21.71
C PHE A 165 -4.69 2.85 -22.80
N GLU A 166 -4.60 4.15 -23.13
CA GLU A 166 -5.36 4.74 -24.25
C GLU A 166 -4.96 4.11 -25.60
N GLN A 167 -3.66 3.90 -25.84
CA GLN A 167 -3.18 3.21 -27.05
C GLN A 167 -3.71 1.77 -27.14
N ILE A 168 -3.64 1.02 -26.04
CA ILE A 168 -4.15 -0.36 -25.99
C ILE A 168 -5.66 -0.37 -26.26
N ALA A 169 -6.41 0.58 -25.70
CA ALA A 169 -7.84 0.64 -25.89
C ALA A 169 -8.24 0.85 -27.35
N GLN A 170 -7.49 1.70 -28.07
CA GLN A 170 -7.71 1.95 -29.50
C GLN A 170 -7.43 0.71 -30.36
N THR A 171 -6.32 0.02 -30.11
CA THR A 171 -5.93 -1.18 -30.87
C THR A 171 -6.91 -2.34 -30.63
N GLU A 172 -7.31 -2.54 -29.39
CA GLU A 172 -8.07 -3.73 -28.96
C GLU A 172 -9.59 -3.52 -28.89
N SER A 173 -10.09 -2.40 -29.43
CA SER A 173 -11.52 -2.05 -29.43
C SER A 173 -12.13 -2.01 -28.01
N PHE A 174 -11.42 -1.40 -27.06
CA PHE A 174 -11.97 -1.05 -25.75
C PHE A 174 -12.42 0.42 -25.74
N SER A 175 -13.52 0.68 -25.05
CA SER A 175 -13.83 2.01 -24.55
C SER A 175 -12.99 2.27 -23.30
N ILE A 176 -12.41 3.48 -23.20
CA ILE A 176 -11.58 3.88 -22.07
C ILE A 176 -12.17 5.10 -21.37
N LYS A 177 -12.15 5.08 -20.04
CA LYS A 177 -12.45 6.24 -19.18
C LYS A 177 -11.31 6.39 -18.18
N ASN A 178 -10.86 7.61 -17.93
CA ASN A 178 -9.85 7.91 -16.92
C ASN A 178 -10.32 9.02 -15.98
N LYS A 179 -9.99 8.90 -14.69
CA LYS A 179 -10.21 9.94 -13.68
C LYS A 179 -9.27 9.70 -12.50
N ASP A 180 -8.50 10.71 -12.11
CA ASP A 180 -7.67 10.72 -10.89
C ASP A 180 -6.77 9.46 -10.74
N GLY A 181 -6.09 9.05 -11.81
CA GLY A 181 -5.19 7.87 -11.80
C GLY A 181 -5.92 6.52 -11.87
N LYS A 182 -7.25 6.51 -11.98
CA LYS A 182 -8.06 5.32 -12.24
C LYS A 182 -8.45 5.26 -13.71
N VAL A 183 -8.11 4.16 -14.36
CA VAL A 183 -8.44 3.89 -15.76
C VAL A 183 -9.41 2.73 -15.80
N LYS A 184 -10.49 2.86 -16.58
CA LYS A 184 -11.45 1.79 -16.85
C LYS A 184 -11.44 1.45 -18.32
N LEU A 185 -11.31 0.17 -18.63
CA LEU A 185 -11.37 -0.40 -19.96
C LEU A 185 -12.61 -1.28 -20.05
N GLN A 186 -13.45 -1.03 -21.05
CA GLN A 186 -14.63 -1.84 -21.34
C GLN A 186 -14.56 -2.33 -22.78
N GLY A 187 -14.47 -3.65 -22.97
CA GLY A 187 -14.40 -4.28 -24.28
C GLY A 187 -15.69 -4.05 -25.06
N SER A 188 -15.57 -3.77 -26.36
CA SER A 188 -16.74 -3.57 -27.23
C SER A 188 -17.39 -4.89 -27.66
N LYS A 189 -16.65 -6.01 -27.58
CA LYS A 189 -17.11 -7.34 -27.97
C LYS A 189 -17.80 -8.04 -26.80
N GLU A 190 -18.92 -8.71 -27.09
CA GLU A 190 -19.64 -9.51 -26.10
C GLU A 190 -19.04 -10.91 -26.02
N GLY A 191 -18.48 -11.24 -24.85
CA GLY A 191 -17.93 -12.56 -24.55
C GLY A 191 -18.96 -13.48 -23.90
N ARG A 192 -18.53 -14.69 -23.53
CA ARG A 192 -19.40 -15.72 -22.90
C ARG A 192 -20.06 -15.29 -21.60
N LYS A 193 -19.45 -14.33 -20.89
CA LYS A 193 -19.95 -13.77 -19.62
C LYS A 193 -20.17 -12.26 -19.72
N GLY A 194 -20.60 -11.80 -20.89
CA GLY A 194 -20.73 -10.38 -21.23
C GLY A 194 -19.40 -9.75 -21.64
N GLN A 195 -19.40 -8.42 -21.77
CA GLN A 195 -18.23 -7.64 -22.15
C GLN A 195 -17.13 -7.72 -21.09
N LEU A 196 -15.87 -7.83 -21.55
CA LEU A 196 -14.70 -7.80 -20.68
C LEU A 196 -14.51 -6.40 -20.08
N GLY A 197 -14.53 -6.31 -18.74
CA GLY A 197 -14.27 -5.08 -18.00
C GLY A 197 -12.98 -5.19 -17.18
N ILE A 198 -12.14 -4.16 -17.24
CA ILE A 198 -10.86 -4.10 -16.52
C ILE A 198 -10.68 -2.70 -15.92
N ASP A 199 -10.40 -2.64 -14.63
CA ASP A 199 -9.98 -1.41 -13.95
C ASP A 199 -8.47 -1.46 -13.73
N ALA A 200 -7.78 -0.35 -14.00
CA ALA A 200 -6.38 -0.13 -13.65
C ALA A 200 -6.28 1.06 -12.69
N GLU A 201 -5.67 0.86 -11.52
CA GLU A 201 -5.43 1.91 -10.54
C GLU A 201 -3.93 2.18 -10.42
N ILE A 202 -3.55 3.43 -10.65
CA ILE A 202 -2.17 3.91 -10.57
C ILE A 202 -1.95 4.49 -9.18
N PHE A 203 -0.91 4.02 -8.51
CA PHE A 203 -0.50 4.51 -7.21
C PHE A 203 0.92 5.07 -7.25
N GLU A 204 1.12 6.23 -6.65
CA GLU A 204 2.43 6.86 -6.51
C GLU A 204 3.12 6.36 -5.23
N VAL A 205 4.27 5.71 -5.38
CA VAL A 205 5.12 5.33 -4.24
C VAL A 205 6.14 6.44 -3.97
N THR A 206 6.75 6.96 -5.03
CA THR A 206 7.60 8.16 -5.03
C THR A 206 7.37 8.93 -6.34
N PRO A 207 7.82 10.20 -6.45
CA PRO A 207 7.67 10.97 -7.70
C PRO A 207 8.30 10.34 -8.95
N SER A 208 9.11 9.29 -8.79
CA SER A 208 9.77 8.56 -9.88
C SER A 208 9.45 7.06 -9.90
N PHE A 209 8.48 6.61 -9.08
CA PHE A 209 8.17 5.20 -8.95
C PHE A 209 6.69 4.97 -8.64
N TYR A 210 6.05 4.18 -9.49
CA TYR A 210 4.61 3.93 -9.46
C TYR A 210 4.31 2.44 -9.46
N VAL A 211 3.19 2.10 -8.84
CA VAL A 211 2.60 0.76 -8.83
C VAL A 211 1.27 0.85 -9.56
N VAL A 212 1.01 -0.09 -10.47
CA VAL A 212 -0.25 -0.18 -11.20
C VAL A 212 -0.92 -1.50 -10.88
N GLU A 213 -2.12 -1.44 -10.33
CA GLU A 213 -2.94 -2.61 -10.03
C GLU A 213 -4.05 -2.77 -11.08
N LEU A 214 -4.20 -3.99 -11.58
CA LEU A 214 -5.17 -4.39 -12.59
C LEU A 214 -6.19 -5.33 -11.97
N LYS A 215 -7.47 -5.01 -12.16
CA LYS A 215 -8.58 -5.80 -11.65
C LYS A 215 -9.59 -6.07 -12.75
N LYS A 216 -9.91 -7.34 -12.98
CA LYS A 216 -11.05 -7.74 -13.80
C LYS A 216 -12.35 -7.35 -13.09
N THR A 217 -13.21 -6.58 -13.75
CA THR A 217 -14.49 -6.11 -13.21
C THR A 217 -15.70 -6.80 -13.85
N ALA A 218 -15.59 -7.27 -15.09
CA ALA A 218 -16.64 -7.98 -15.81
C ALA A 218 -16.08 -8.97 -16.85
N GLY A 219 -16.92 -9.81 -17.45
CA GLY A 219 -16.55 -10.72 -18.54
C GLY A 219 -15.97 -12.07 -18.11
N ASP A 220 -15.45 -12.83 -19.06
CA ASP A 220 -14.91 -14.18 -18.82
C ASP A 220 -13.47 -14.15 -18.31
N THR A 221 -13.13 -15.03 -17.36
CA THR A 221 -11.78 -15.04 -16.75
C THR A 221 -10.72 -15.56 -17.71
N LEU A 222 -11.06 -16.51 -18.59
CA LEU A 222 -10.12 -16.99 -19.60
C LEU A 222 -9.85 -15.94 -20.68
N GLU A 223 -10.89 -15.21 -21.09
CA GLU A 223 -10.78 -14.06 -21.98
C GLU A 223 -9.86 -12.98 -21.40
N TYR A 224 -10.05 -12.63 -20.12
CA TYR A 224 -9.15 -11.73 -19.40
C TYR A 224 -7.68 -12.19 -19.43
N LYS A 225 -7.41 -13.45 -19.08
CA LYS A 225 -6.04 -13.99 -19.09
C LYS A 225 -5.41 -13.94 -20.48
N ASN A 226 -6.18 -14.28 -21.52
CA ASN A 226 -5.72 -14.24 -22.89
C ASN A 226 -5.36 -12.81 -23.30
N PHE A 227 -6.25 -11.84 -23.05
CA PHE A 227 -5.96 -10.43 -23.28
C PHE A 227 -4.71 -9.97 -22.53
N CYS A 228 -4.58 -10.31 -21.25
CA CYS A 228 -3.44 -9.90 -20.45
C CYS A 228 -2.11 -10.44 -20.97
N ASN A 229 -2.07 -11.71 -21.40
CA ASN A 229 -0.85 -12.36 -21.87
C ASN A 229 -0.49 -12.04 -23.32
N LYS A 230 -1.49 -11.89 -24.20
CA LYS A 230 -1.27 -11.70 -25.64
C LYS A 230 -1.19 -10.24 -26.06
N GLU A 231 -1.94 -9.36 -25.40
CA GLU A 231 -2.06 -7.96 -25.83
C GLU A 231 -1.45 -7.01 -24.79
N LEU A 232 -1.91 -7.09 -23.54
CA LEU A 232 -1.55 -6.13 -22.49
C LEU A 232 -0.06 -6.18 -22.14
N LYS A 233 0.44 -7.34 -21.72
CA LYS A 233 1.85 -7.52 -21.31
C LYS A 233 2.83 -7.13 -22.43
N PRO A 234 2.65 -7.56 -23.68
CA PRO A 234 3.52 -7.14 -24.78
C PRO A 234 3.48 -5.63 -25.05
N SER A 235 2.29 -5.02 -24.98
CA SER A 235 2.11 -3.59 -25.23
C SER A 235 2.70 -2.68 -24.15
N LEU A 236 2.81 -3.19 -22.92
CA LEU A 236 3.36 -2.46 -21.77
C LEU A 236 4.87 -2.70 -21.54
N LYS A 237 5.54 -3.51 -22.39
CA LYS A 237 6.94 -3.93 -22.18
C LYS A 237 7.94 -2.77 -22.04
N ASP A 238 7.63 -1.62 -22.62
CA ASP A 238 8.48 -0.43 -22.63
C ASP A 238 8.30 0.48 -21.41
N ILE A 239 7.21 0.27 -20.65
CA ILE A 239 6.95 1.02 -19.42
C ILE A 239 7.05 0.15 -18.16
N VAL A 240 6.84 -1.16 -18.27
CA VAL A 240 6.90 -2.06 -17.11
C VAL A 240 8.34 -2.27 -16.68
N TRP A 241 8.61 -2.01 -15.40
CA TRP A 241 9.88 -2.38 -14.78
C TRP A 241 9.84 -3.81 -14.25
N ALA A 242 8.77 -4.19 -13.53
CA ALA A 242 8.58 -5.57 -13.08
C ALA A 242 7.09 -5.93 -12.91
N TRP A 243 6.71 -7.15 -13.27
CA TRP A 243 5.40 -7.73 -12.95
C TRP A 243 5.44 -8.41 -11.57
N GLN A 244 4.44 -8.17 -10.72
CA GLN A 244 4.27 -8.91 -9.47
C GLN A 244 3.32 -10.10 -9.67
N GLY A 245 3.61 -11.23 -9.02
CA GLY A 245 2.78 -12.44 -9.08
C GLY A 245 3.14 -13.45 -10.17
N SER A 246 4.21 -13.21 -10.95
CA SER A 246 4.75 -14.24 -11.84
C SER A 246 5.62 -15.19 -11.01
N ASN A 247 5.19 -16.44 -10.83
CA ASN A 247 6.06 -17.53 -10.37
C ASN A 247 7.13 -17.80 -11.45
N ASN A 248 8.13 -16.94 -11.57
CA ASN A 248 9.31 -17.22 -12.37
C ASN A 248 10.39 -17.85 -11.46
N TYR A 249 10.13 -19.07 -11.00
CA TYR A 249 11.20 -20.01 -10.69
C TYR A 249 11.43 -20.85 -11.95
N THR A 250 12.15 -20.29 -12.91
CA THR A 250 12.99 -21.08 -13.80
C THR A 250 14.42 -20.68 -13.51
N GLN A 251 14.96 -21.34 -12.50
CA GLN A 251 16.39 -21.45 -12.29
C GLN A 251 16.93 -22.26 -13.48
N SER A 252 17.37 -21.57 -14.53
CA SER A 252 18.18 -22.18 -15.57
C SER A 252 19.55 -22.46 -14.96
N LEU A 253 19.71 -23.67 -14.43
CA LEU A 253 21.03 -24.26 -14.20
C LEU A 253 21.66 -24.49 -15.57
N VAL A 254 22.73 -23.74 -15.83
CA VAL A 254 23.83 -24.18 -16.70
C VAL A 254 24.98 -24.54 -15.77
#